data_AF-A0A1J3F4L2-F1
#
_entry.id   AF-A0A1J3F4L2-F1
#
_cell.length_a   1.000
_cell.length_b   1.000
_cell.length_c   1.000
_cell.angle_alpha   90.00
_cell.angle_beta   90.00
_cell.angle_gamma   90.00
#
_symmetry.space_group_name_H-M   'P 1'
#
loop_
_entity.id
_entity.type
_entity.pdbx_description
1 polymer ?
#
loop_
_entity_poly.entity_id
_entity_poly.type
_entity_poly.pdbx_seq_one_letter_code
_entity_poly.pdbx_strand_id
1 'polypeptide(L)'
;GLGKEDQAIFRHIACLFNGVKVNGIKELLANSELDIDVGLQNLVDKSLLHVREDTVKMHRLLEKLGKEIVRRQSNEPAEREFLVDPED
;
A
#
# COMPACT_ATOMS: atom_id res chain seq x y z
N GLY A 1 -1.77 8.38 14.45
CA GLY A 1 -0.85 7.53 13.68
C GLY A 1 -1.61 6.37 13.06
N LEU A 2 -0.94 5.58 12.22
CA LEU A 2 -1.47 4.32 11.66
C LEU A 2 -1.06 3.13 12.54
N GLY A 3 -1.93 2.12 12.64
CA GLY A 3 -1.56 0.82 13.22
C GLY A 3 -0.52 0.08 12.37
N LYS A 4 0.11 -0.97 12.90
CA LYS A 4 1.14 -1.73 12.15
C LYS A 4 0.58 -2.36 10.87
N GLU A 5 -0.62 -2.92 10.94
CA GLU A 5 -1.31 -3.52 9.79
C GLU A 5 -1.70 -2.45 8.76
N ASP A 6 -2.30 -1.34 9.18
CA ASP A 6 -2.62 -0.21 8.28
C ASP A 6 -1.36 0.33 7.58
N GLN A 7 -0.22 0.39 8.28
CA GLN A 7 1.06 0.79 7.70
C GLN A 7 1.54 -0.21 6.64
N ALA A 8 1.35 -1.52 6.86
CA ALA A 8 1.68 -2.53 5.88
C ALA A 8 0.79 -2.39 4.63
N ILE A 9 -0.52 -2.27 4.82
CA ILE A 9 -1.49 -2.09 3.72
C ILE A 9 -1.19 -0.80 2.94
N PHE A 10 -0.84 0.29 3.62
CA PHE A 10 -0.43 1.54 2.99
C PHE A 10 0.78 1.34 2.05
N ARG A 11 1.81 0.61 2.48
CA ARG A 11 2.99 0.32 1.64
C ARG A 11 2.66 -0.59 0.48
N HIS A 12 1.85 -1.63 0.68
CA HIS A 12 1.37 -2.52 -0.39
C HIS A 12 0.64 -1.73 -1.48
N ILE A 13 -0.27 -0.83 -1.10
CA ILE A 13 -1.00 0.00 -2.06
C ILE A 13 -0.05 0.98 -2.76
N ALA A 14 0.82 1.67 -2.01
CA ALA A 14 1.74 2.63 -2.60
C ALA A 14 2.70 2.00 -3.61
N CYS A 15 3.19 0.79 -3.34
CA CYS A 15 4.21 0.15 -4.16
C CYS A 15 3.63 -0.71 -5.28
N LEU A 16 2.55 -1.44 -5.01
CA LEU A 16 2.06 -2.49 -5.92
C LEU A 16 0.64 -2.24 -6.43
N PHE A 17 -0.24 -1.71 -5.60
CA PHE A 17 -1.69 -1.78 -5.87
C PHE A 17 -2.39 -0.44 -6.11
N ASN A 18 -1.66 0.67 -6.26
CA ASN A 18 -2.30 1.94 -6.61
C ASN A 18 -2.99 1.83 -7.98
N GLY A 19 -4.31 2.07 -8.02
CA GLY A 19 -5.11 1.90 -9.24
C GLY A 19 -5.64 0.49 -9.47
N VAL A 20 -5.48 -0.43 -8.52
CA VAL A 20 -6.03 -1.80 -8.60
C VAL A 20 -7.44 -1.86 -7.97
N LYS A 21 -8.26 -2.79 -8.45
CA LYS A 21 -9.60 -3.02 -7.90
C LYS A 21 -9.53 -3.59 -6.48
N VAL A 22 -10.41 -3.14 -5.59
CA VAL A 22 -10.51 -3.57 -4.20
C VAL A 22 -10.63 -5.10 -4.10
N ASN A 23 -11.53 -5.71 -4.88
CA ASN A 23 -11.68 -7.17 -4.87
C ASN A 23 -10.41 -7.90 -5.33
N GLY A 24 -9.68 -7.35 -6.29
CA GLY A 24 -8.40 -7.92 -6.72
C GLY A 24 -7.35 -7.87 -5.60
N ILE A 25 -7.30 -6.79 -4.83
CA ILE A 25 -6.40 -6.68 -3.67
C ILE A 25 -6.78 -7.73 -2.61
N LYS A 26 -8.07 -7.88 -2.31
CA LYS A 26 -8.56 -8.89 -1.37
C LYS A 26 -8.20 -10.31 -1.80
N GLU A 27 -8.36 -10.64 -3.07
CA GLU A 27 -8.00 -11.96 -3.61
C GLU A 27 -6.49 -12.20 -3.52
N LEU A 28 -5.67 -11.23 -3.91
CA LEU A 28 -4.21 -11.34 -3.86
C LEU A 28 -3.67 -11.45 -2.44
N LEU A 29 -4.35 -10.84 -1.47
CA LEU A 29 -3.96 -10.83 -0.06
C LEU A 29 -4.82 -11.75 0.81
N ALA A 30 -5.62 -12.65 0.22
CA ALA A 30 -6.58 -13.49 0.93
C ALA A 30 -5.93 -14.43 1.96
N ASN A 31 -4.68 -14.82 1.72
CA ASN A 31 -3.90 -15.70 2.62
C ASN A 31 -2.91 -14.92 3.51
N SER A 32 -2.98 -13.58 3.50
CA SER A 32 -2.18 -12.76 4.42
C SER A 32 -2.84 -12.68 5.80
N GLU A 33 -2.07 -12.32 6.81
CA GLU A 33 -2.60 -12.02 8.16
C GLU A 33 -3.21 -10.61 8.26
N LEU A 34 -3.39 -9.90 7.13
CA LEU A 34 -3.87 -8.53 7.10
C LEU A 34 -5.39 -8.48 6.97
N ASP A 35 -6.05 -7.68 7.82
CA ASP A 35 -7.45 -7.32 7.63
C ASP A 35 -7.55 -6.19 6.57
N ILE A 36 -7.67 -6.59 5.30
CA ILE A 36 -7.72 -5.66 4.16
C ILE A 36 -8.95 -4.76 4.22
N ASP A 37 -10.08 -5.27 4.69
CA ASP A 37 -11.33 -4.51 4.76
C ASP A 37 -11.23 -3.38 5.77
N VAL A 38 -10.81 -3.70 7.01
CA VAL A 38 -10.61 -2.71 8.06
C VAL A 38 -9.48 -1.75 7.70
N GLY A 39 -8.37 -2.27 7.17
CA GLY A 39 -7.22 -1.44 6.81
C GLY A 39 -7.52 -0.46 5.69
N LEU A 40 -8.24 -0.87 4.63
CA LEU A 40 -8.66 0.06 3.57
C LEU A 40 -9.59 1.15 4.12
N GLN A 41 -10.56 0.78 4.97
CA GLN A 41 -11.46 1.74 5.60
C GLN A 41 -10.69 2.75 6.46
N ASN A 42 -9.76 2.29 7.29
CA ASN A 42 -8.91 3.16 8.11
C ASN A 42 -8.10 4.16 7.29
N LEU A 43 -7.56 3.74 6.15
CA LEU A 43 -6.80 4.61 5.25
C LEU A 43 -7.69 5.64 4.55
N VAL A 44 -8.92 5.26 4.18
CA VAL A 44 -9.93 6.18 3.63
C VAL A 44 -10.35 7.22 4.66
N ASP A 45 -10.66 6.81 5.88
CA ASP A 45 -11.07 7.72 6.97
C ASP A 45 -9.99 8.75 7.32
N LYS A 46 -8.73 8.38 7.12
CA LYS A 46 -7.57 9.26 7.33
C LYS A 46 -7.18 10.06 6.08
N SER A 47 -7.96 9.98 5.01
CA SER A 47 -7.69 10.66 3.72
C SER A 47 -6.34 10.30 3.10
N LEU A 48 -5.84 9.08 3.38
CA LEU A 48 -4.61 8.56 2.80
C LEU A 48 -4.86 7.76 1.52
N LEU A 49 -6.13 7.44 1.26
CA LEU A 49 -6.59 6.68 0.13
C LEU A 49 -8.01 7.14 -0.25
N HIS A 50 -8.38 6.98 -1.51
CA HIS A 50 -9.77 7.02 -1.96
C HIS A 50 -10.12 5.75 -2.70
N VAL A 51 -11.37 5.32 -2.61
CA VAL A 51 -11.93 4.29 -3.48
C VAL A 51 -12.88 4.97 -4.46
N ARG A 52 -12.67 4.76 -5.76
CA ARG A 52 -13.55 5.25 -6.83
C ARG A 52 -13.77 4.11 -7.81
N GLU A 53 -15.03 3.82 -8.13
CA GLU A 53 -15.39 2.73 -9.06
C GLU A 53 -14.68 1.41 -8.69
N ASP A 54 -14.80 1.04 -7.42
CA ASP A 54 -14.13 -0.12 -6.80
C ASP A 54 -12.62 -0.17 -6.97
N THR A 55 -11.98 0.96 -7.29
CA THR A 55 -10.54 1.06 -7.53
C THR A 55 -9.90 1.92 -6.47
N VAL A 56 -8.83 1.42 -5.86
CA VAL A 56 -8.06 2.21 -4.89
C VAL A 56 -7.25 3.28 -5.63
N LYS A 57 -7.25 4.50 -5.09
CA LYS A 57 -6.53 5.65 -5.61
C LYS A 57 -5.79 6.30 -4.48
N MET A 58 -4.46 6.26 -4.55
CA MET A 58 -3.56 6.98 -3.69
C MET A 58 -3.07 8.24 -4.39
N HIS A 59 -3.09 9.37 -3.70
CA HIS A 59 -2.53 10.62 -4.25
C HIS A 59 -1.02 10.44 -4.49
N ARG A 60 -0.49 11.01 -5.59
CA ARG A 60 0.92 10.85 -6.00
C ARG A 60 1.93 11.13 -4.87
N LEU A 61 1.65 12.12 -4.01
CA LEU A 61 2.53 12.44 -2.88
C LEU A 61 2.54 11.34 -1.81
N LEU A 62 1.40 10.72 -1.56
CA LEU A 62 1.28 9.60 -0.62
C LEU A 62 1.90 8.33 -1.18
N GLU A 63 1.73 8.08 -2.49
CA GLU A 63 2.41 6.98 -3.17
C GLU A 63 3.93 7.14 -3.08
N LYS A 64 4.45 8.35 -3.35
CA LYS A 64 5.87 8.67 -3.20
C LYS A 64 6.34 8.47 -1.76
N LEU A 65 5.54 8.86 -0.77
CA LEU A 65 5.84 8.66 0.65
C LEU A 65 5.92 7.16 0.99
N GLY A 66 4.96 6.34 0.54
CA GLY A 66 4.97 4.90 0.78
C GLY A 66 6.19 4.21 0.17
N LYS A 67 6.54 4.55 -1.08
CA LYS A 67 7.75 4.06 -1.74
C LYS A 67 9.02 4.46 -1.00
N GLU A 68 9.11 5.71 -0.54
CA GLU A 68 10.25 6.20 0.24
C GLU A 68 10.40 5.47 1.59
N ILE A 69 9.28 5.11 2.24
CA ILE A 69 9.32 4.31 3.47
C ILE A 69 9.94 2.94 3.19
N VAL A 70 9.59 2.30 2.06
CA VAL A 70 10.18 1.00 1.67
C VAL A 70 11.65 1.14 1.31
N ARG A 71 12.04 2.18 0.56
CA ARG A 71 13.47 2.45 0.25
C ARG A 71 14.34 2.62 1.49
N ARG A 72 13.80 3.16 2.57
CA ARG A 72 14.54 3.36 3.82
C ARG A 72 14.74 2.09 4.64
N GLN A 73 14.13 0.97 4.26
CA GLN A 73 14.31 -0.31 4.97
C GLN A 73 15.74 -0.85 4.80
N SER A 74 16.31 -0.72 3.61
CA SER A 74 17.71 -1.06 3.32
C SER A 74 18.23 -0.27 2.12
N ASN A 75 19.54 -0.03 2.10
CA ASN A 75 20.21 0.51 0.92
C ASN A 75 20.22 -0.52 -0.22
N GLU A 76 20.30 -1.82 0.10
CA GLU A 76 20.28 -2.90 -0.88
C GLU A 76 18.83 -3.18 -1.32
N PRO A 77 18.47 -3.00 -2.61
CA PRO A 77 17.09 -3.17 -3.08
C PRO A 77 16.50 -4.54 -2.77
N ALA A 78 17.31 -5.60 -2.87
CA ALA A 78 16.90 -6.98 -2.62
C ALA A 78 16.52 -7.28 -1.16
N GLU A 79 16.93 -6.43 -0.22
CA GLU A 79 16.59 -6.57 1.21
C GLU A 79 15.34 -5.77 1.60
N ARG A 80 14.77 -4.99 0.67
CA ARG A 80 13.54 -4.22 0.89
C ARG A 80 12.32 -5.11 0.70
N GLU A 81 11.22 -4.73 1.33
CA GLU A 81 9.93 -5.41 1.19
C GLU A 81 9.42 -5.41 -0.26
N PHE A 82 9.65 -4.31 -1.00
CA PHE A 82 9.30 -4.19 -2.42
C PHE A 82 10.40 -3.46 -3.20
N LEU A 83 10.57 -3.85 -4.47
CA LEU A 83 11.26 -3.04 -5.47
C LEU A 83 10.28 -1.96 -5.95
N VAL A 84 10.72 -0.70 -5.98
CA VAL A 84 9.83 0.45 -6.22
C VAL A 84 10.24 1.30 -7.41
N ASP A 85 11.46 1.10 -7.93
CA ASP A 85 11.96 1.73 -9.15
C ASP A 85 12.32 0.68 -10.22
N PRO A 86 12.26 1.05 -11.51
CA PRO A 86 12.77 0.21 -12.59
C PRO A 86 14.28 -0.04 -12.51
N GLU A 87 15.02 0.84 -11.83
CA GLU A 87 16.48 0.73 -11.65
C GLU A 87 16.90 -0.02 -10.37
N ASP A 88 15.94 -0.48 -9.55
CA ASP A 88 16.20 -1.32 -8.37
C ASP A 88 16.66 -2.75 -8.75
#